data_AF-A0A2T0S2I4-F1
#
_entry.id   AF-A0A2T0S2I4-F1
#
_cell.length_a   1.000
_cell.length_b   1.000
_cell.length_c   1.000
_cell.angle_alpha   90.00
_cell.angle_beta   90.00
_cell.angle_gamma   90.00
#
_symmetry.space_group_name_H-M   'P 1'
#
loop_
_entity.id
_entity.type
_entity.pdbx_description
1 polymer ?
#
loop_
_entity_poly.entity_id
_entity_poly.type
_entity_poly.pdbx_seq_one_letter_code
_entity_poly.pdbx_strand_id
1 'polypeptide(L)'
;MTYRVDYNGEDAELATLDAALDTAKEAIAADVGPVSGWAVEHDETINDWFVQGVLDGKAVGATAVVSGPEPTTAAQTYPRPAPAAGESAVRCMTFTGATPAEALDMAASWLAGRPEVVEVDDLGWHPRRTGYVMRVYYRS
;
A
#
# COMPACT_ATOMS: atom_id res chain seq x y z
N MET A 1 7.01 19.09 -4.84
CA MET A 1 6.26 17.89 -5.27
C MET A 1 7.23 16.75 -5.13
N THR A 2 6.96 15.84 -4.19
CA THR A 2 7.85 14.73 -3.84
C THR A 2 6.99 13.48 -3.82
N TYR A 3 7.53 12.41 -4.38
CA TYR A 3 6.98 11.07 -4.37
C TYR A 3 7.73 10.29 -3.29
N ARG A 4 7.03 9.43 -2.56
CA ARG A 4 7.61 8.61 -1.51
C ARG A 4 7.48 7.16 -1.88
N VAL A 5 8.59 6.43 -1.90
CA VAL A 5 8.61 4.97 -2.09
C VAL A 5 8.63 4.32 -0.71
N ASP A 6 7.76 3.35 -0.50
CA ASP A 6 7.68 2.52 0.70
C ASP A 6 7.82 1.06 0.27
N TYR A 7 8.83 0.37 0.79
CA TYR A 7 9.06 -1.04 0.52
C TYR A 7 9.70 -1.70 1.75
N ASN A 8 9.07 -2.75 2.29
CA ASN A 8 9.54 -3.46 3.50
C ASN A 8 9.84 -2.53 4.70
N GLY A 9 9.14 -1.39 4.81
CA GLY A 9 9.36 -0.39 5.85
C GLY A 9 10.54 0.55 5.62
N GLU A 10 11.22 0.47 4.46
CA GLU A 10 12.18 1.48 4.01
C GLU A 10 11.47 2.56 3.19
N ASP A 11 11.78 3.82 3.51
CA ASP A 11 11.20 4.99 2.85
C ASP A 11 12.26 5.77 2.03
N ALA A 12 11.95 6.09 0.77
CA ALA A 12 12.76 6.97 -0.06
C ALA A 12 11.92 8.13 -0.64
N GLU A 13 12.38 9.37 -0.48
CA GLU A 13 11.73 10.56 -1.06
C GLU A 13 12.42 11.01 -2.35
N LEU A 14 11.64 11.14 -3.42
CA LEU A 14 12.15 11.41 -4.76
C LEU A 14 11.37 12.53 -5.46
N ALA A 15 12.05 13.28 -6.30
CA ALA A 15 11.51 14.49 -6.93
C ALA A 15 10.53 14.20 -8.08
N THR A 16 10.54 12.99 -8.64
CA THR A 16 9.72 12.60 -9.80
C THR A 16 9.11 11.22 -9.61
N LEU A 17 7.96 11.00 -10.26
CA LEU A 17 7.25 9.72 -10.25
C LEU A 17 8.11 8.62 -10.89
N ASP A 18 8.72 8.90 -12.05
CA ASP A 18 9.55 7.93 -12.76
C ASP A 18 10.71 7.45 -11.88
N ALA A 19 11.41 8.37 -11.21
CA ALA A 19 12.47 8.00 -10.29
C ALA A 19 11.95 7.14 -9.13
N ALA A 20 10.77 7.48 -8.59
CA ALA A 20 10.16 6.72 -7.51
C ALA A 20 9.73 5.31 -7.93
N LEU A 21 9.16 5.17 -9.12
CA LEU A 21 8.83 3.87 -9.69
C LEU A 21 10.08 3.04 -9.97
N ASP A 22 11.17 3.65 -10.44
CA ASP A 22 12.41 2.92 -10.70
C ASP A 22 13.11 2.52 -9.40
N THR A 23 13.14 3.38 -8.38
CA THR A 23 13.64 3.01 -7.04
C THR A 23 12.82 1.88 -6.41
N ALA A 24 11.48 1.90 -6.56
CA ALA A 24 10.62 0.80 -6.10
C ALA A 24 10.99 -0.54 -6.77
N LYS A 25 11.19 -0.52 -8.09
CA LYS A 25 11.60 -1.71 -8.86
C LYS A 25 12.99 -2.20 -8.45
N GLU A 26 13.94 -1.28 -8.27
CA GLU A 26 15.30 -1.63 -7.85
C GLU A 26 15.30 -2.27 -6.45
N ALA A 27 14.54 -1.71 -5.52
CA ALA A 27 14.39 -2.26 -4.17
C ALA A 27 13.82 -3.68 -4.18
N ILE A 28 12.74 -3.91 -4.96
CA ILE A 28 12.15 -5.24 -5.14
C ILE A 28 13.16 -6.20 -5.77
N ALA A 29 13.80 -5.81 -6.87
CA ALA A 29 14.76 -6.68 -7.57
C ALA A 29 15.99 -7.02 -6.72
N ALA A 30 16.41 -6.12 -5.82
CA ALA A 30 17.48 -6.38 -4.87
C ALA A 30 17.10 -7.44 -3.82
N ASP A 31 15.83 -7.50 -3.41
CA ASP A 31 15.33 -8.44 -2.41
C ASP A 31 15.01 -9.82 -3.01
N VAL A 32 14.24 -9.86 -4.11
CA VAL A 32 13.78 -11.14 -4.70
C VAL A 32 14.64 -11.67 -5.84
N GLY A 33 15.59 -10.88 -6.33
CA GLY A 33 16.43 -11.24 -7.47
C GLY A 33 15.73 -11.03 -8.82
N PRO A 34 16.06 -11.81 -9.86
CA PRO A 34 15.60 -11.53 -11.22
C PRO A 34 14.08 -11.67 -11.35
N VAL A 35 13.48 -10.64 -11.95
CA VAL A 35 12.05 -10.56 -12.28
C VAL A 35 11.86 -10.55 -13.80
N SER A 36 10.79 -11.19 -14.27
CA SER A 36 10.42 -11.26 -15.70
C SER A 36 9.63 -10.05 -16.19
N GLY A 37 9.02 -9.29 -15.27
CA GLY A 37 8.21 -8.12 -15.56
C GLY A 37 7.75 -7.41 -14.29
N TRP A 38 6.96 -6.35 -14.47
CA TRP A 38 6.45 -5.50 -13.40
C TRP A 38 4.95 -5.29 -13.56
N ALA A 39 4.21 -5.40 -12.46
CA ALA A 39 2.84 -4.93 -12.36
C ALA A 39 2.85 -3.58 -11.63
N VAL A 40 2.27 -2.55 -12.27
CA VAL A 40 2.12 -1.22 -11.67
C VAL A 40 0.66 -0.81 -11.77
N GLU A 41 0.01 -0.60 -10.63
CA GLU A 41 -1.38 -0.13 -10.55
C GLU A 41 -1.41 1.24 -9.87
N HIS A 42 -2.19 2.18 -10.42
CA HIS A 42 -2.35 3.51 -9.86
C HIS A 42 -3.74 3.65 -9.24
N ASP A 43 -3.81 3.97 -7.96
CA ASP A 43 -5.04 4.36 -7.29
C ASP A 43 -5.13 5.89 -7.24
N GLU A 44 -5.92 6.46 -8.16
CA GLU A 44 -6.16 7.90 -8.28
C GLU A 44 -6.83 8.51 -7.05
N THR A 45 -7.46 7.71 -6.18
CA THR A 45 -8.20 8.21 -5.01
C THR A 45 -7.28 8.58 -3.85
N ILE A 46 -6.21 7.81 -3.67
CA ILE A 46 -5.17 8.04 -2.67
C ILE A 46 -3.88 8.59 -3.28
N ASN A 47 -3.81 8.64 -4.62
CA ASN A 47 -2.66 9.06 -5.39
C ASN A 47 -1.43 8.18 -5.12
N ASP A 48 -1.63 6.86 -4.99
CA ASP A 48 -0.58 5.86 -4.75
C ASP A 48 -0.41 4.93 -5.97
N TRP A 49 0.82 4.56 -6.27
CA TRP A 49 1.17 3.53 -7.25
C TRP A 49 1.69 2.29 -6.54
N PHE A 50 1.04 1.15 -6.77
CA PHE A 50 1.43 -0.16 -6.27
C PHE A 50 2.33 -0.85 -7.29
N VAL A 51 3.55 -1.15 -6.90
CA VAL A 51 4.57 -1.78 -7.76
C VAL A 51 4.86 -3.18 -7.23
N GLN A 52 4.72 -4.18 -8.10
CA GLN A 52 4.98 -5.57 -7.76
C GLN A 52 5.85 -6.26 -8.82
N GLY A 53 6.82 -7.03 -8.35
CA GLY A 53 7.64 -7.88 -9.22
C GLY A 53 6.81 -9.04 -9.77
N VAL A 54 7.04 -9.40 -11.04
CA VAL A 54 6.38 -10.54 -11.69
C VAL A 54 7.43 -11.51 -12.24
N LEU A 55 7.35 -12.78 -11.84
CA LEU A 55 8.17 -13.87 -12.37
C LEU A 55 7.24 -14.95 -12.97
N ASP A 56 7.44 -15.26 -14.25
CA ASP A 56 6.63 -16.25 -15.00
C ASP A 56 5.11 -16.01 -14.89
N GLY A 57 4.71 -14.74 -14.90
CA GLY A 57 3.31 -14.32 -14.80
C GLY A 57 2.72 -14.38 -13.38
N LYS A 58 3.53 -14.64 -12.36
CA LYS A 58 3.12 -14.61 -10.95
C LYS A 58 3.78 -13.48 -10.19
N ALA A 59 3.03 -12.84 -9.31
CA ALA A 59 3.55 -11.87 -8.37
C ALA A 59 4.63 -12.50 -7.45
N VAL A 60 5.73 -11.79 -7.25
CA VAL A 60 6.84 -12.19 -6.38
C VAL A 60 7.28 -11.04 -5.48
N GLY A 61 7.60 -11.37 -4.23
CA GLY A 61 8.04 -10.40 -3.23
C GLY A 61 6.93 -9.55 -2.64
N ALA A 62 7.35 -8.65 -1.74
CA ALA A 62 6.48 -7.60 -1.21
C ALA A 62 6.11 -6.58 -2.30
N THR A 63 5.00 -5.87 -2.08
CA THR A 63 4.55 -4.78 -2.95
C THR A 63 5.18 -3.48 -2.47
N ALA A 64 5.88 -2.77 -3.36
CA ALA A 64 6.31 -1.40 -3.07
C ALA A 64 5.17 -0.42 -3.35
N VAL A 65 5.02 0.59 -2.50
CA VAL A 65 4.04 1.67 -2.67
C VAL A 65 4.76 2.96 -2.97
N VAL A 66 4.48 3.56 -4.11
CA VAL A 66 4.92 4.91 -4.42
C VAL A 66 3.76 5.86 -4.12
N SER A 67 3.83 6.62 -3.04
CA SER A 67 2.84 7.65 -2.72
C SER A 67 3.17 8.96 -3.41
N GLY A 68 2.19 9.49 -4.13
CA GLY A 68 2.26 10.81 -4.73
C GLY A 68 2.12 11.94 -3.70
N PRO A 69 2.35 13.19 -4.13
CA PRO A 69 2.05 14.35 -3.29
C PRO A 69 0.57 14.35 -2.90
N GLU A 70 0.26 14.61 -1.62
CA GLU A 70 -1.12 14.57 -1.12
C GLU A 70 -2.06 15.40 -2.02
N PRO A 71 -3.18 14.82 -2.51
CA PRO A 71 -4.20 15.62 -3.15
C PRO A 71 -4.75 16.60 -2.12
N THR A 72 -4.71 17.90 -2.44
CA THR A 72 -5.13 19.01 -1.56
C THR A 72 -6.63 19.04 -1.21
N THR A 73 -7.35 17.93 -1.33
CA THR A 73 -8.79 17.91 -1.07
C THR A 73 -9.16 16.65 -0.29
N ALA A 74 -9.66 16.87 0.93
CA ALA A 74 -10.21 15.85 1.81
C ALA A 74 -11.22 14.97 1.05
N ALA A 75 -10.80 13.76 0.66
CA ALA A 75 -11.70 12.76 0.12
C ALA A 75 -12.51 12.19 1.29
N GLN A 76 -13.79 12.55 1.34
CA GLN A 76 -14.76 12.00 2.27
C GLN A 76 -14.80 10.48 2.10
N THR A 77 -14.59 9.76 3.21
CA THR A 77 -14.69 8.31 3.30
C THR A 77 -16.12 7.88 2.98
N TYR A 78 -16.40 7.53 1.72
CA TYR A 78 -17.61 6.80 1.37
C TYR A 78 -17.37 5.30 1.54
N PRO A 79 -18.30 4.54 2.13
CA PRO A 79 -18.20 3.09 2.19
C PRO A 79 -18.32 2.53 0.76
N ARG A 80 -17.22 2.00 0.23
CA ARG A 80 -17.19 1.36 -1.10
C ARG A 80 -17.86 -0.02 -1.03
N PRO A 81 -18.66 -0.42 -2.04
CA PRO A 81 -19.10 -1.80 -2.19
C PRO A 81 -17.89 -2.72 -2.45
N ALA A 82 -17.88 -3.90 -1.84
CA ALA A 82 -16.83 -4.90 -2.03
C ALA A 82 -16.72 -5.27 -3.53
N PRO A 83 -15.50 -5.26 -4.13
CA PRO A 83 -15.29 -5.76 -5.49
C PRO A 83 -15.59 -7.26 -5.57
N ALA A 84 -16.06 -7.70 -6.74
CA ALA A 84 -16.52 -9.05 -7.00
C ALA A 84 -15.43 -10.12 -6.72
N ALA A 85 -15.88 -11.25 -6.16
CA ALA A 85 -15.05 -12.41 -5.85
C ALA A 85 -14.36 -12.95 -7.11
N GLY A 86 -13.06 -12.69 -7.25
CA GLY A 86 -12.28 -13.14 -8.41
C GLY A 86 -10.88 -12.54 -8.50
N GLU A 87 -10.61 -11.40 -7.85
CA GLU A 87 -9.30 -10.76 -7.86
C GLU A 87 -8.53 -11.06 -6.56
N SER A 88 -7.57 -11.99 -6.61
CA SER A 88 -6.54 -12.20 -5.57
C SER A 88 -5.52 -11.05 -5.47
N ALA A 89 -5.91 -9.83 -5.84
CA ALA A 89 -5.06 -8.66 -5.72
C ALA A 89 -4.95 -8.25 -4.25
N VAL A 90 -3.73 -7.89 -3.82
CA VAL A 90 -3.47 -7.36 -2.48
C VAL A 90 -4.12 -5.98 -2.36
N ARG A 91 -5.08 -5.85 -1.45
CA ARG A 91 -5.82 -4.62 -1.15
C ARG A 91 -5.20 -3.94 0.08
N CYS A 92 -5.32 -2.62 0.19
CA CYS A 92 -4.82 -1.88 1.36
C CYS A 92 -5.95 -1.08 2.02
N MET A 93 -6.01 -1.11 3.36
CA MET A 93 -6.89 -0.24 4.15
C MET A 93 -6.06 0.57 5.14
N THR A 94 -6.31 1.88 5.22
CA THR A 94 -5.55 2.81 6.07
C THR A 94 -6.38 3.31 7.25
N PHE A 95 -5.76 3.35 8.43
CA PHE A 95 -6.36 3.80 9.69
C PHE A 95 -5.46 4.87 10.32
N THR A 96 -6.06 5.99 10.71
CA THR A 96 -5.31 7.11 11.31
C THR A 96 -5.82 7.39 12.71
N GLY A 97 -4.99 7.16 13.73
CA GLY A 97 -5.30 7.44 15.14
C GLY A 97 -4.39 8.50 15.72
N ALA A 98 -4.79 9.15 16.82
CA ALA A 98 -3.92 10.07 17.56
C ALA A 98 -2.81 9.32 18.30
N THR A 99 -3.03 8.04 18.61
CA THR A 99 -2.06 7.14 19.23
C THR A 99 -1.90 5.84 18.44
N PRO A 100 -0.84 5.06 18.68
CA PRO A 100 -0.70 3.76 18.05
C PRO A 100 -1.80 2.78 18.45
N ALA A 101 -2.17 2.77 19.72
CA ALA A 101 -3.24 1.90 20.20
C ALA A 101 -4.56 2.17 19.47
N GLU A 102 -4.86 3.45 19.20
CA GLU A 102 -6.09 3.84 18.52
C GLU A 102 -6.11 3.40 17.05
N ALA A 103 -5.01 3.61 16.30
CA ALA A 103 -4.92 3.16 14.91
C ALA A 103 -5.04 1.62 14.80
N LEU A 104 -4.44 0.89 15.75
CA LEU A 104 -4.54 -0.57 15.83
C LEU A 104 -5.95 -1.05 16.19
N ASP A 105 -6.61 -0.40 17.15
CA ASP A 105 -7.96 -0.77 17.58
C ASP A 105 -8.99 -0.57 16.45
N MET A 106 -8.83 0.50 15.67
CA MET A 106 -9.63 0.72 14.46
C MET A 106 -9.40 -0.36 13.41
N ALA A 107 -8.14 -0.73 13.15
CA ALA A 107 -7.81 -1.79 12.21
C ALA A 107 -8.37 -3.15 12.66
N ALA A 108 -8.22 -3.49 13.93
CA ALA A 108 -8.73 -4.73 14.53
C ALA A 108 -10.26 -4.80 14.47
N SER A 109 -10.94 -3.71 14.81
CA SER A 109 -12.41 -3.61 14.74
C SER A 109 -12.92 -3.75 13.30
N TRP A 110 -12.21 -3.16 12.33
CA TRP A 110 -12.55 -3.30 10.92
C TRP A 110 -12.34 -4.74 10.42
N LEU A 111 -11.22 -5.38 10.74
CA LEU A 111 -10.95 -6.77 10.38
C LEU A 111 -11.99 -7.73 10.98
N ALA A 112 -12.36 -7.53 12.25
CA ALA A 112 -13.38 -8.36 12.91
C ALA A 112 -14.75 -8.30 12.23
N GLY A 113 -15.06 -7.20 11.55
CA GLY A 113 -16.31 -7.02 10.79
C GLY A 113 -16.27 -7.53 9.35
N ARG A 114 -15.15 -8.14 8.90
CA ARG A 114 -14.89 -8.43 7.48
C ARG A 114 -14.58 -9.92 7.25
N PRO A 115 -15.59 -10.80 7.29
CA PRO A 115 -15.40 -12.24 7.05
C PRO A 115 -14.96 -12.56 5.60
N GLU A 116 -15.10 -11.62 4.67
CA GLU A 116 -14.57 -11.74 3.32
C GLU A 116 -13.04 -11.67 3.27
N VAL A 117 -12.35 -11.13 4.29
CA VAL A 117 -10.89 -11.05 4.31
C VAL A 117 -10.32 -12.45 4.57
N VAL A 118 -9.66 -13.01 3.55
CA VAL A 118 -9.11 -14.37 3.60
C VAL A 118 -7.70 -14.39 4.18
N GLU A 119 -6.96 -13.29 4.00
CA GLU A 119 -5.56 -13.20 4.41
C GLU A 119 -5.18 -11.74 4.69
N VAL A 120 -4.38 -11.51 5.73
CA VAL A 120 -3.69 -10.25 5.98
C VAL A 120 -2.23 -10.48 5.60
N ASP A 121 -1.79 -9.84 4.53
CA ASP A 121 -0.45 -10.01 3.95
C ASP A 121 0.61 -9.27 4.77
N ASP A 122 0.35 -8.00 5.13
CA ASP A 122 1.32 -7.15 5.83
C ASP A 122 0.64 -6.00 6.59
N LEU A 123 1.39 -5.38 7.52
CA LEU A 123 0.99 -4.23 8.30
C LEU A 123 2.04 -3.11 8.20
N GLY A 124 1.65 -1.99 7.58
CA GLY A 124 2.48 -0.78 7.52
C GLY A 124 2.23 0.13 8.72
N TRP A 125 3.29 0.73 9.26
CA TRP A 125 3.20 1.64 10.41
C TRP A 125 3.96 2.95 10.19
N HIS A 126 3.27 4.08 10.31
CA HIS A 126 3.87 5.40 10.06
C HIS A 126 3.50 6.43 11.15
N PRO A 127 4.48 6.93 11.92
CA PRO A 127 4.28 8.12 12.74
C PRO A 127 4.17 9.36 11.85
N ARG A 128 3.17 10.20 12.11
CA ARG A 128 2.94 11.51 11.48
C ARG A 128 2.95 12.59 12.56
N ARG A 129 3.19 13.84 12.16
CA ARG A 129 3.14 14.99 13.09
C ARG A 129 1.78 15.13 13.80
N THR A 130 0.72 14.61 13.18
CA THR A 130 -0.68 14.71 13.65
C THR A 130 -1.21 13.41 14.25
N GLY A 131 -0.42 12.33 14.30
CA GLY A 131 -0.88 11.03 14.80
C GLY A 131 -0.11 9.85 14.22
N TYR A 132 -0.76 8.70 14.13
CA TYR A 132 -0.20 7.45 13.65
C TYR A 132 -1.10 6.88 12.55
N VAL A 133 -0.46 6.42 11.48
CA VAL A 133 -1.11 5.80 10.35
C VAL A 133 -0.74 4.32 10.34
N MET A 134 -1.74 3.46 10.34
CA MET A 134 -1.61 2.03 10.17
C MET A 134 -2.20 1.63 8.82
N ARG A 135 -1.48 0.83 8.05
CA ARG A 135 -1.94 0.25 6.78
C ARG A 135 -2.09 -1.25 6.96
N VAL A 136 -3.21 -1.81 6.51
CA VAL A 136 -3.49 -3.24 6.52
C VAL A 136 -3.56 -3.71 5.07
N TYR A 137 -2.62 -4.56 4.68
CA TYR A 137 -2.62 -5.20 3.37
C TYR A 137 -3.34 -6.55 3.48
N TYR A 138 -4.31 -6.81 2.62
CA TYR A 138 -5.19 -7.98 2.74
C TYR A 138 -5.70 -8.51 1.40
N ARG A 139 -6.09 -9.78 1.37
CA ARG A 139 -6.83 -10.41 0.26
C ARG A 139 -8.24 -10.77 0.72
N SER A 140 -9.18 -10.75 -0.20
CA SER A 140 -10.61 -11.04 0.03
C SER A 140 -11.21 -11.86 -1.09
#